data_AF-A0A7S3TN39-F1
#
_entry.id   AF-A0A7S3TN39-F1
#
_cell.length_a   1.000
_cell.length_b   1.000
_cell.length_c   1.000
_cell.angle_alpha   90.00
_cell.angle_beta   90.00
_cell.angle_gamma   90.00
#
_symmetry.space_group_name_H-M   'P 1'
#
loop_
_entity.id
_entity.type
_entity.pdbx_description
1 polymer ?
#
loop_
_entity_poly.entity_id
_entity_poly.type
_entity_poly.pdbx_seq_one_letter_code
_entity_poly.pdbx_strand_id
1 'polypeptide(L)'
;QKPPGTAFAYDSGSHLQELIWLLEHVTGEDSVSWATRRLALPLGVPNMFAGQSDASHVHAGGDNRLTCSALLRLGQLVANSGWWHVDGAPRQLIGNDYMREWLT
;
A
#
# COMPACT_ATOMS: atom_id res chain seq x y z
N GLN A 1 -13.40 24.79 -0.65
CA GLN A 1 -13.61 23.33 -0.50
C GLN A 1 -15.06 23.02 -0.89
N LYS A 2 -15.31 21.92 -1.61
CA LYS A 2 -16.67 21.40 -1.86
C LYS A 2 -17.09 20.52 -0.66
N PRO A 3 -18.38 20.30 -0.37
CA PRO A 3 -18.80 19.36 0.67
C PRO A 3 -18.22 17.95 0.44
N PRO A 4 -17.88 17.18 1.50
CA PRO A 4 -17.37 15.81 1.34
C PRO A 4 -18.30 14.93 0.51
N GLY A 5 -17.74 14.11 -0.38
CA GLY A 5 -18.50 13.22 -1.24
C GLY A 5 -19.24 13.87 -2.42
N THR A 6 -19.08 15.19 -2.65
CA THR A 6 -19.79 15.90 -3.74
C THR A 6 -18.94 16.23 -4.96
N ALA A 7 -17.62 16.12 -4.84
CA ALA A 7 -16.69 16.30 -5.95
C ALA A 7 -15.37 15.58 -5.65
N PHE A 8 -14.69 15.10 -6.69
CA PHE A 8 -13.31 14.64 -6.58
C PHE A 8 -12.37 15.84 -6.43
N ALA A 9 -11.52 15.81 -5.41
CA ALA A 9 -10.45 16.77 -5.21
C ALA A 9 -9.20 16.00 -4.81
N TYR A 10 -8.17 16.05 -5.65
CA TYR A 10 -6.90 15.38 -5.37
C TYR A 10 -6.22 16.02 -4.15
N ASP A 11 -5.78 15.18 -3.21
CA ASP A 11 -5.04 15.55 -2.02
C ASP A 11 -3.94 14.51 -1.80
N SER A 12 -2.68 14.95 -1.82
CA SER A 12 -1.52 14.14 -1.45
C SER A 12 -0.90 14.59 -0.12
N GLY A 13 -1.60 15.46 0.60
CA GLY A 13 -1.23 16.03 1.88
C GLY A 13 -1.95 15.35 3.04
N SER A 14 -2.65 16.13 3.86
CA SER A 14 -3.13 15.69 5.17
C SER A 14 -4.19 14.58 5.11
N HIS A 15 -5.10 14.62 4.14
CA HIS A 15 -6.25 13.72 4.15
C HIS A 15 -5.88 12.28 3.79
N LEU A 16 -4.89 12.10 2.90
CA LEU A 16 -4.42 10.75 2.56
C LEU A 16 -3.65 10.12 3.74
N GLN A 17 -2.97 10.94 4.55
CA GLN A 17 -2.24 10.49 5.74
C GLN A 17 -3.15 10.14 6.92
N GLU A 18 -4.40 10.63 6.95
CA GLU A 18 -5.40 10.17 7.94
C GLU A 18 -5.66 8.65 7.83
N LEU A 19 -5.55 8.07 6.62
CA LEU A 19 -5.66 6.62 6.43
C LEU A 19 -4.51 5.85 7.08
N ILE A 20 -3.30 6.44 7.10
CA ILE A 20 -2.14 5.86 7.78
C ILE A 20 -2.34 5.92 9.29
N TRP A 21 -2.77 7.06 9.82
CA TRP A 21 -3.13 7.17 11.23
C TRP A 21 -4.21 6.14 11.63
N LEU A 22 -5.26 5.99 10.82
CA LEU A 22 -6.32 5.03 11.08
C LEU A 22 -5.78 3.59 11.09
N LEU A 23 -4.95 3.22 10.11
CA LEU A 23 -4.31 1.90 10.03
C LEU A 23 -3.54 1.59 11.32
N GLU A 24 -2.70 2.52 11.77
CA GLU A 24 -1.88 2.36 12.98
C GLU A 24 -2.76 2.29 14.24
N HIS A 25 -3.81 3.12 14.29
CA HIS A 25 -4.73 3.14 15.42
C HIS A 25 -5.52 1.83 15.56
N VAL A 26 -6.00 1.25 14.46
CA VAL A 26 -6.78 0.00 14.50
C VAL A 26 -5.90 -1.24 14.65
N THR A 27 -4.64 -1.19 14.23
CA THR A 27 -3.71 -2.32 14.33
C THR A 27 -2.85 -2.31 15.59
N GLY A 28 -2.61 -1.12 16.17
CA GLY A 28 -1.63 -0.93 17.24
C GLY A 28 -0.18 -1.14 16.79
N GLU A 29 0.08 -1.12 15.48
CA GLU A 29 1.39 -1.37 14.85
C GLU A 29 1.79 -0.16 14.01
N ASP A 30 3.08 0.16 13.95
CA ASP A 30 3.58 1.18 13.04
C ASP A 30 3.34 0.76 11.57
N SER A 31 2.92 1.71 10.74
CA SER A 31 2.46 1.37 9.38
C SER A 31 3.56 0.80 8.50
N VAL A 32 4.82 1.20 8.71
CA VAL A 32 5.96 0.63 7.99
C VAL A 32 6.17 -0.85 8.34
N SER A 33 6.16 -1.24 9.61
CA SER A 33 6.27 -2.65 10.03
C SER A 33 5.08 -3.45 9.56
N TRP A 34 3.87 -2.91 9.71
CA TRP A 34 2.64 -3.55 9.25
C TRP A 34 2.71 -3.83 7.74
N ALA A 35 3.04 -2.83 6.93
CA ALA A 35 3.12 -2.94 5.48
C ALA A 35 4.30 -3.81 5.04
N THR A 36 5.42 -3.74 5.74
CA THR A 36 6.58 -4.60 5.48
C THR A 36 6.20 -6.07 5.64
N ARG A 37 5.53 -6.41 6.74
CA ARG A 37 5.12 -7.77 7.08
C ARG A 37 3.99 -8.30 6.20
N ARG A 38 3.01 -7.44 5.86
CA ARG A 38 1.80 -7.83 5.10
C ARG A 38 1.97 -7.78 3.58
N LEU A 39 2.86 -6.93 3.07
CA LEU A 39 3.00 -6.68 1.64
C LEU A 39 4.44 -6.86 1.16
N ALA A 40 5.40 -6.14 1.74
CA ALA A 40 6.76 -6.04 1.21
C ALA A 40 7.52 -7.38 1.25
N LEU A 41 7.47 -8.08 2.39
CA LEU A 41 8.09 -9.40 2.56
C LEU A 41 7.43 -10.45 1.65
N PRO A 42 6.08 -10.63 1.63
CA PRO A 42 5.43 -11.54 0.69
C PRO A 42 5.75 -11.28 -0.79
N LEU A 43 5.92 -10.02 -1.18
CA LEU A 43 6.30 -9.64 -2.55
C LEU A 43 7.78 -9.85 -2.87
N GLY A 44 8.62 -10.19 -1.89
CA GLY A 44 10.06 -10.30 -2.08
C GLY A 44 10.75 -8.94 -2.29
N VAL A 45 10.21 -7.88 -1.69
CA VAL A 45 10.75 -6.51 -1.72
C VAL A 45 10.93 -5.99 -0.29
N PRO A 46 11.81 -6.59 0.53
CA PRO A 46 11.91 -6.27 1.96
C PRO A 46 12.21 -4.79 2.26
N ASN A 47 12.88 -4.10 1.34
CA ASN A 47 13.28 -2.70 1.49
C ASN A 47 12.30 -1.73 0.81
N MET A 48 11.03 -2.11 0.61
CA MET A 48 10.02 -1.32 -0.09
C MET A 48 9.86 0.10 0.48
N PHE A 49 9.98 0.24 1.81
CA PHE A 49 9.81 1.52 2.51
C PHE A 49 11.15 2.11 2.98
N ALA A 50 12.27 1.55 2.55
CA ALA A 50 13.58 2.06 2.94
C ALA A 50 13.83 3.44 2.31
N GLY A 51 14.33 4.39 3.12
CA GLY A 51 14.71 5.72 2.65
C GLY A 51 13.57 6.72 2.51
N GLN A 52 12.41 6.43 3.10
CA GLN A 52 11.40 7.44 3.43
C GLN A 52 11.96 8.45 4.43
N SER A 53 11.44 9.67 4.40
CA SER A 53 11.80 10.73 5.34
C SER A 53 11.40 10.41 6.79
N ASP A 54 10.34 9.63 7.00
CA ASP A 54 9.96 9.01 8.27
C ASP A 54 10.09 7.49 8.18
N ALA A 55 10.81 6.87 9.13
CA ALA A 55 11.07 5.44 9.11
C ALA A 55 9.96 4.59 9.77
N SER A 56 9.03 5.22 10.48
CA SER A 56 7.92 4.56 11.19
C SER A 56 6.60 4.64 10.44
N HIS A 57 6.41 5.69 9.64
CA HIS A 57 5.13 5.99 9.01
C HIS A 57 5.20 5.89 7.49
N VAL A 58 4.30 5.12 6.88
CA VAL A 58 4.18 5.09 5.43
C VAL A 58 3.73 6.46 4.93
N HIS A 59 4.43 6.99 3.92
CA HIS A 59 4.01 8.20 3.24
C HIS A 59 3.07 7.84 2.09
N ALA A 60 1.76 7.86 2.34
CA ALA A 60 0.78 7.44 1.34
C ALA A 60 0.71 8.43 0.15
N GLY A 61 1.00 9.72 0.39
CA GLY A 61 1.03 10.77 -0.63
C GLY A 61 2.29 10.79 -1.52
N GLY A 62 3.35 10.04 -1.21
CA GLY A 62 4.61 10.08 -1.97
C GLY A 62 5.84 9.61 -1.19
N ASP A 63 7.05 9.91 -1.68
CA ASP A 63 8.35 9.62 -1.03
C ASP A 63 8.76 8.13 -0.92
N ASN A 64 7.98 7.22 -1.51
CA ASN A 64 8.33 5.80 -1.60
C ASN A 64 9.39 5.56 -2.69
N ARG A 65 10.61 5.18 -2.30
CA ARG A 65 11.72 4.92 -3.23
C ARG A 65 11.83 3.45 -3.57
N LEU A 66 11.40 3.08 -4.76
CA LEU A 66 11.41 1.71 -5.25
C LEU A 66 12.33 1.54 -6.46
N THR A 67 12.93 0.36 -6.58
CA THR A 67 13.56 -0.05 -7.85
C THR A 67 12.47 -0.34 -8.89
N CYS A 68 12.80 -0.21 -10.18
CA CYS A 68 11.84 -0.54 -11.25
C CYS A 68 11.32 -1.99 -11.14
N SER A 69 12.18 -2.94 -10.73
CA SER A 69 11.78 -4.33 -10.55
C SER A 69 10.85 -4.55 -9.34
N ALA A 70 10.96 -3.73 -8.29
CA ALA A 70 10.00 -3.73 -7.18
C ALA A 70 8.65 -3.18 -7.63
N LEU A 71 8.65 -2.08 -8.40
CA LEU A 71 7.43 -1.50 -8.94
C LEU A 71 6.70 -2.46 -9.90
N LEU A 72 7.44 -3.19 -10.74
CA LEU A 72 6.85 -4.21 -11.62
C LEU A 72 6.14 -5.33 -10.84
N ARG A 73 6.65 -5.73 -9.66
CA ARG A 73 5.99 -6.72 -8.81
C ARG A 73 4.66 -6.21 -8.26
N LEU A 74 4.58 -4.94 -7.85
CA LEU A 74 3.32 -4.30 -7.46
C LEU A 74 2.33 -4.27 -8.63
N GLY A 75 2.78 -3.90 -9.83
CA GLY A 75 1.95 -3.95 -11.03
C GLY A 75 1.44 -5.35 -11.34
N GLN A 76 2.29 -6.37 -11.21
CA GLN A 76 1.91 -7.76 -11.40
C GLN A 76 0.92 -8.24 -10.34
N LEU A 77 1.03 -7.79 -9.09
CA LEU A 77 0.04 -8.08 -8.04
C LEU A 77 -1.36 -7.56 -8.42
N VAL A 78 -1.43 -6.32 -8.93
CA VAL A 78 -2.69 -5.73 -9.43
C VAL A 78 -3.22 -6.50 -10.63
N ALA A 79 -2.36 -6.80 -11.62
CA ALA A 79 -2.74 -7.59 -12.80
C ALA A 79 -3.25 -9.00 -12.43
N ASN A 80 -2.75 -9.56 -11.34
CA ASN A 80 -3.19 -10.84 -10.78
C ASN A 80 -4.36 -10.72 -9.80
N SER A 81 -5.09 -9.59 -9.80
CA SER A 81 -6.26 -9.37 -8.92
C SER A 81 -5.95 -9.59 -7.43
N GLY A 82 -4.77 -9.17 -6.98
CA GLY A 82 -4.33 -9.28 -5.59
C GLY A 82 -3.72 -10.61 -5.19
N TRP A 83 -3.54 -11.55 -6.13
CA TRP A 83 -2.90 -12.85 -5.89
C TRP A 83 -1.39 -12.85 -6.17
N TRP A 84 -0.64 -13.49 -5.28
CA TRP A 84 0.81 -13.64 -5.38
C TRP A 84 1.27 -15.04 -4.93
N HIS A 85 2.40 -15.52 -5.43
CA HIS A 85 3.01 -16.75 -4.90
C HIS A 85 3.99 -16.41 -3.79
N VAL A 86 3.76 -16.97 -2.60
CA VAL A 86 4.64 -16.86 -1.43
C VAL A 86 5.10 -18.26 -1.08
N ASP A 87 6.41 -18.49 -1.04
CA ASP A 87 7.02 -19.80 -0.74
C ASP A 87 6.46 -20.96 -1.60
N GLY A 88 6.18 -20.67 -2.87
CA GLY A 88 5.67 -21.65 -3.84
C GLY A 88 4.15 -21.89 -3.80
N ALA A 89 3.41 -21.23 -2.91
CA ALA A 89 1.96 -21.35 -2.82
C ALA A 89 1.24 -20.03 -3.13
N PRO A 90 0.06 -20.06 -3.77
CA PRO A 90 -0.73 -18.86 -4.00
C PRO A 90 -1.28 -18.31 -2.68
N ARG A 91 -1.19 -16.99 -2.51
CA ARG A 91 -1.71 -16.23 -1.39
C ARG A 91 -2.38 -14.96 -1.90
N GLN A 92 -3.54 -14.66 -1.35
CA GLN A 92 -4.21 -13.38 -1.59
C GLN A 92 -3.61 -12.32 -0.66
N LEU A 93 -2.92 -11.34 -1.24
CA LEU A 93 -2.34 -10.22 -0.50
C LEU A 93 -3.29 -9.03 -0.43
N ILE A 94 -4.14 -8.86 -1.44
CA ILE A 94 -5.20 -7.85 -1.49
C ILE A 94 -6.51 -8.52 -1.89
N GLY A 95 -7.62 -8.12 -1.27
CA GLY A 95 -8.95 -8.64 -1.57
C GLY A 95 -9.29 -8.53 -3.05
N ASN A 96 -9.84 -9.61 -3.62
CA ASN A 96 -10.22 -9.67 -5.04
C ASN A 96 -11.44 -8.78 -5.31
N ASP A 97 -12.36 -8.69 -4.35
CA ASP A 97 -13.42 -7.69 -4.32
C ASP A 97 -12.87 -6.26 -4.44
N TYR A 98 -11.92 -5.88 -3.59
CA TYR A 98 -11.28 -4.56 -3.65
C TYR A 98 -10.59 -4.31 -5.00
N MET A 99 -9.88 -5.32 -5.53
CA MET A 99 -9.21 -5.22 -6.84
C MET A 99 -10.19 -5.09 -8.00
N ARG A 100 -11.34 -5.77 -7.94
CA ARG A 100 -12.37 -5.65 -8.97
C ARG A 100 -12.96 -4.24 -8.99
N GLU A 101 -13.30 -3.68 -7.83
CA GLU A 101 -13.80 -2.31 -7.73
C GLU A 101 -12.83 -1.25 -8.28
N TRP A 102 -11.52 -1.51 -8.19
CA TRP A 102 -10.50 -0.61 -8.75
C TRP A 102 -10.32 -0.70 -10.27
N LEU A 103 -10.67 -1.84 -10.87
CA LEU A 103 -10.37 -2.14 -12.27
C LEU A 103 -11.60 -2.05 -13.20
N THR A 104 -12.79 -1.81 -12.65
CA THR A 104 -14.07 -1.70 -13.37
C THR A 104 -14.74 -0.37 -13.08
#